data_AF-A0A1Y4IVK3-F1
#
_entry.id   AF-A0A1Y4IVK3-F1
#
_cell.length_a   1.000
_cell.length_b   1.000
_cell.length_c   1.000
_cell.angle_alpha   90.00
_cell.angle_beta   90.00
_cell.angle_gamma   90.00
#
_symmetry.space_group_name_H-M   'P 1'
#
loop_
_entity.id
_entity.type
_entity.pdbx_description
1 polymer ?
#
loop_
_entity_poly.entity_id
_entity_poly.type
_entity_poly.pdbx_seq_one_letter_code
_entity_poly.pdbx_strand_id
1 'polypeptide(L)'
;MVALAKSELRTRYKAFADAYLSNGGNAYRAALAAGYSESFAKGRSYELLDREEIQGYLTRRRQQMAKRAVSPERVLLELAAIGFADITDLAKVEAGRVVISNTDDVPGDTRKAIASIKEGKHGLEIKMADKVRALELMGRNLGLFDRDSQETPEGVTIIDDIPE
;
A
#
# COMPACT_ATOMS: atom_id res chain seq x y z
N MET A 1 26.65 13.63 32.19
CA MET A 1 27.26 13.69 30.84
C MET A 1 27.10 12.39 30.02
N VAL A 2 27.23 11.19 30.60
CA VAL A 2 27.19 9.91 29.84
C VAL A 2 25.85 9.63 29.15
N ALA A 3 24.71 9.97 29.76
CA ALA A 3 23.39 9.73 29.16
C ALA A 3 23.10 10.59 27.92
N LEU A 4 23.53 11.86 27.93
CA LEU A 4 23.38 12.80 26.81
C LEU A 4 24.18 12.35 25.58
N ALA A 5 25.42 11.89 25.77
CA ALA A 5 26.25 11.36 24.68
C ALA A 5 25.66 10.08 24.06
N LYS A 6 25.03 9.21 24.86
CA LYS A 6 24.37 7.98 24.37
C LYS A 6 23.09 8.30 23.60
N SER A 7 22.33 9.33 24.01
CA SER A 7 21.17 9.81 23.24
C SER A 7 21.58 10.50 21.93
N GLU A 8 22.66 11.28 21.96
CA GLU A 8 23.17 12.00 20.80
C GLU A 8 23.72 11.04 19.73
N LEU A 9 24.44 10.00 20.16
CA LEU A 9 24.89 8.91 19.27
C LEU A 9 23.70 8.19 18.60
N ARG A 10 22.62 7.94 19.35
CA ARG A 10 21.38 7.36 18.81
C ARG A 10 20.67 8.29 17.82
N THR A 11 20.75 9.60 18.01
CA THR A 11 20.22 10.59 17.06
C THR A 11 21.03 10.58 15.76
N ARG A 12 22.36 10.53 15.83
CA ARG A 12 23.23 10.48 14.65
C ARG A 12 23.09 9.19 13.85
N TYR A 13 22.88 8.06 14.52
CA TYR A 13 22.60 6.78 13.85
C TYR A 13 21.28 6.79 13.07
N LYS A 14 20.23 7.40 13.62
CA LYS A 14 18.97 7.61 12.90
C LYS A 14 19.16 8.53 11.70
N ALA A 15 19.84 9.67 11.90
CA ALA A 15 20.13 10.62 10.82
C ALA A 15 20.94 9.97 9.68
N PHE A 16 21.93 9.15 10.02
CA PHE A 16 22.69 8.37 9.04
C PHE A 16 21.78 7.42 8.27
N ALA A 17 20.98 6.63 8.98
CA ALA A 17 20.10 5.65 8.35
C ALA A 17 19.04 6.31 7.43
N ASP A 18 18.43 7.42 7.87
CA ASP A 18 17.47 8.18 7.06
C ASP A 18 18.14 8.77 5.81
N ALA A 19 19.33 9.36 5.95
CA ALA A 19 20.10 9.89 4.83
C ALA A 19 20.56 8.79 3.87
N TYR A 20 20.94 7.62 4.39
CA TYR A 20 21.32 6.45 3.61
C TYR A 20 20.17 5.94 2.74
N LEU A 21 18.95 5.88 3.29
CA LEU A 21 17.76 5.50 2.55
C LEU A 21 17.38 6.53 1.48
N SER A 22 17.49 7.83 1.79
CA SER A 22 17.11 8.90 0.85
C SER A 22 18.10 9.08 -0.31
N ASN A 23 19.37 8.76 -0.10
CA ASN A 23 20.43 8.94 -1.11
C ASN A 23 20.72 7.69 -1.97
N GLY A 24 19.89 6.65 -1.87
CA GLY A 24 20.03 5.41 -2.65
C GLY A 24 21.09 4.43 -2.13
N GLY A 25 21.52 4.55 -0.88
CA GLY A 25 22.44 3.60 -0.24
C GLY A 25 23.92 3.99 -0.29
N ASN A 26 24.23 5.27 -0.42
CA ASN A 26 25.59 5.80 -0.34
C ASN A 26 25.98 6.13 1.12
N ALA A 27 26.83 5.29 1.71
CA ALA A 27 27.27 5.41 3.10
C ALA A 27 28.11 6.69 3.35
N TYR A 28 28.99 7.06 2.42
CA TYR A 28 29.80 8.27 2.52
C TYR A 28 28.94 9.53 2.63
N ARG A 29 28.00 9.71 1.69
CA ARG A 29 27.07 10.86 1.69
C ARG A 29 26.15 10.85 2.90
N ALA A 30 25.70 9.68 3.33
CA ALA A 30 24.87 9.55 4.53
C ALA A 30 25.62 9.96 5.82
N ALA A 31 26.90 9.57 5.95
CA ALA A 31 27.73 9.94 7.09
C ALA A 31 27.95 11.46 7.16
N LEU A 32 28.25 12.11 6.03
CA LEU A 32 28.36 13.56 5.97
C LEU A 32 27.04 14.25 6.36
N ALA A 33 25.92 13.79 5.81
CA ALA A 33 24.60 14.34 6.12
C ALA A 33 24.21 14.14 7.60
N ALA A 34 24.70 13.07 8.24
CA ALA A 34 24.53 12.80 9.67
C ALA A 34 25.55 13.51 10.57
N GLY A 35 26.35 14.44 10.03
CA GLY A 35 27.29 15.28 10.75
C GLY A 35 28.61 14.61 11.13
N TYR A 36 28.99 13.49 10.50
CA TYR A 36 30.33 12.91 10.66
C TYR A 36 31.37 13.72 9.89
N SER A 37 32.61 13.74 10.39
CA SER A 37 33.71 14.40 9.69
C SER A 37 33.97 13.74 8.34
N GLU A 38 34.52 14.50 7.39
CA GLU A 38 34.88 13.98 6.08
C GLU A 38 35.89 12.83 6.16
N SER A 39 36.86 12.94 7.07
CA SER A 39 37.82 11.87 7.35
C SER A 39 37.14 10.58 7.81
N PHE A 40 36.15 10.67 8.69
CA PHE A 40 35.38 9.51 9.14
C PHE A 40 34.52 8.96 8.01
N ALA A 41 33.79 9.83 7.30
CA ALA A 41 32.91 9.42 6.21
C ALA A 41 33.68 8.65 5.13
N LYS A 42 34.87 9.13 4.77
CA LYS A 42 35.74 8.50 3.77
C LYS A 42 36.34 7.17 4.24
N GLY A 43 36.81 7.11 5.48
CA GLY A 43 37.52 5.94 5.99
C GLY A 43 36.63 4.83 6.57
N ARG A 44 35.48 5.19 7.15
CA ARG A 44 34.76 4.32 8.10
C ARG A 44 33.24 4.36 7.99
N SER A 45 32.66 5.07 7.02
CA SER A 45 31.19 5.16 6.89
C SER A 45 30.51 3.80 6.73
N TYR A 46 31.15 2.84 6.07
CA TYR A 46 30.62 1.49 5.90
C TYR A 46 30.51 0.73 7.24
N GLU A 47 31.39 0.98 8.21
CA GLU A 47 31.31 0.34 9.54
C GLU A 47 30.02 0.71 10.30
N LEU A 48 29.38 1.84 9.95
CA LEU A 48 28.06 2.18 10.49
C LEU A 48 26.97 1.22 10.03
N LEU A 49 27.11 0.62 8.84
CA LEU A 49 26.17 -0.38 8.34
C LEU A 49 26.30 -1.71 9.10
N ASP A 50 27.44 -2.01 9.71
CA ASP A 50 27.60 -3.26 10.49
C ASP A 50 27.01 -3.16 11.90
N ARG A 51 26.57 -1.96 12.32
CA ARG A 51 25.96 -1.76 13.65
C ARG A 51 24.54 -2.30 13.68
N GLU A 52 24.28 -3.20 14.62
CA GLU A 52 22.97 -3.82 14.84
C GLU A 52 21.86 -2.77 15.05
N GLU A 53 22.14 -1.68 15.78
CA GLU A 53 21.16 -0.63 16.02
C GLU A 53 20.76 0.11 14.74
N ILE A 54 21.71 0.33 13.84
CA ILE A 54 21.47 0.96 12.54
C ILE A 54 20.72 -0.01 11.62
N GLN A 55 21.14 -1.27 11.56
CA GLN A 55 20.44 -2.31 10.77
C GLN A 55 19.00 -2.51 11.23
N GLY A 56 18.77 -2.57 12.55
CA GLY A 56 17.44 -2.65 13.13
C GLY A 56 16.58 -1.42 12.80
N TYR A 57 17.17 -0.22 12.80
CA TYR A 57 16.46 0.99 12.39
C TYR A 57 16.15 1.02 10.88
N LEU A 58 17.13 0.71 10.02
CA LEU A 58 16.97 0.62 8.57
C LEU A 58 15.86 -0.36 8.20
N THR A 59 15.84 -1.54 8.81
CA THR A 59 14.82 -2.56 8.60
C THR A 59 13.42 -2.04 8.94
N ARG A 60 13.24 -1.51 10.15
CA ARG A 60 11.95 -0.91 10.56
C ARG A 60 11.53 0.22 9.63
N ARG A 61 12.49 1.06 9.21
CA ARG A 61 12.19 2.23 8.39
C ARG A 61 11.81 1.83 6.97
N ARG A 62 12.50 0.87 6.35
CA ARG A 62 12.11 0.26 5.07
C ARG A 62 10.72 -0.36 5.14
N GLN A 63 10.41 -1.11 6.19
CA GLN A 63 9.06 -1.68 6.39
C GLN A 63 7.99 -0.58 6.51
N GLN A 64 8.27 0.50 7.25
CA GLN A 64 7.35 1.63 7.35
C GLN A 64 7.16 2.35 6.02
N MET A 65 8.23 2.52 5.24
CA MET A 65 8.15 3.11 3.89
C MET A 65 7.36 2.18 2.95
N ALA A 66 7.60 0.87 2.98
CA ALA A 66 6.87 -0.11 2.18
C ALA A 66 5.37 -0.13 2.54
N LYS A 67 5.01 -0.04 3.82
CA LYS A 67 3.60 0.07 4.26
C LYS A 67 2.92 1.34 3.76
N ARG A 68 3.67 2.41 3.55
CA ARG A 68 3.17 3.71 3.05
C ARG A 68 3.23 3.82 1.53
N ALA A 69 4.09 3.04 0.89
CA ALA A 69 4.21 3.01 -0.55
C ALA A 69 2.90 2.53 -1.15
N VAL A 70 2.42 3.25 -2.15
CA VAL A 70 1.29 2.82 -2.98
C VAL A 70 1.90 2.05 -4.15
N SER A 71 1.89 0.72 -4.07
CA SER A 71 2.28 -0.14 -5.20
C SER A 71 1.03 -0.63 -5.94
N PRO A 72 1.13 -0.99 -7.23
CA PRO A 72 0.02 -1.58 -7.98
C PRO A 72 -0.59 -2.79 -7.26
N GLU A 73 0.23 -3.68 -6.72
CA GLU A 73 -0.20 -4.86 -5.98
C GLU A 73 -0.98 -4.45 -4.72
N ARG A 74 -0.50 -3.43 -4.00
CA ARG A 74 -1.20 -2.92 -2.83
C ARG A 74 -2.55 -2.32 -3.20
N VAL A 75 -2.64 -1.56 -4.30
CA VAL A 75 -3.91 -1.02 -4.78
C VAL A 75 -4.89 -2.14 -5.12
N LEU A 76 -4.43 -3.19 -5.81
CA LEU A 76 -5.26 -4.35 -6.14
C LEU A 76 -5.74 -5.10 -4.88
N LEU A 77 -4.88 -5.27 -3.88
CA LEU A 77 -5.26 -5.89 -2.60
C LEU A 77 -6.31 -5.08 -1.84
N GLU A 78 -6.20 -3.75 -1.83
CA GLU A 78 -7.20 -2.88 -1.17
C GLU A 78 -8.53 -2.86 -1.95
N LEU A 79 -8.49 -2.85 -3.29
CA LEU A 79 -9.70 -2.99 -4.11
C LEU A 79 -10.36 -4.36 -3.94
N ALA A 80 -9.57 -5.43 -3.82
CA ALA A 80 -10.07 -6.78 -3.56
C ALA A 80 -10.76 -6.87 -2.20
N ALA A 81 -10.16 -6.27 -1.16
CA ALA A 81 -10.78 -6.19 0.16
C ALA A 81 -12.17 -5.53 0.10
N ILE A 82 -12.33 -4.45 -0.67
CA ILE A 82 -13.65 -3.80 -0.88
C ILE A 82 -14.57 -4.68 -1.73
N GLY A 83 -14.05 -5.15 -2.87
CA GLY A 83 -14.81 -5.87 -3.89
C GLY A 83 -15.31 -7.25 -3.44
N PHE A 84 -14.68 -7.85 -2.43
CA PHE A 84 -15.05 -9.16 -1.90
C PHE A 84 -15.55 -9.15 -0.46
N ALA A 85 -15.60 -8.00 0.21
CA ALA A 85 -16.16 -7.93 1.55
C ALA A 85 -17.63 -8.40 1.61
N ASP A 86 -17.95 -9.06 2.71
CA ASP A 86 -19.28 -9.56 3.03
C ASP A 86 -19.85 -8.78 4.22
N ILE A 87 -21.03 -8.17 4.05
CA ILE A 87 -21.67 -7.39 5.10
C ILE A 87 -22.15 -8.29 6.27
N THR A 88 -22.31 -9.59 6.04
CA THR A 88 -22.74 -10.55 7.07
C THR A 88 -21.68 -10.83 8.14
N ASP A 89 -20.42 -10.49 7.86
CA ASP A 89 -19.35 -10.46 8.86
C ASP A 89 -19.61 -9.36 9.91
N LEU A 90 -20.25 -8.27 9.51
CA LEU A 90 -20.52 -7.08 10.32
C LEU A 90 -21.89 -7.11 11.00
N ALA A 91 -22.90 -7.63 10.31
CA ALA A 91 -24.28 -7.61 10.78
C ALA A 91 -24.98 -8.93 10.46
N LYS A 92 -25.66 -9.49 11.46
CA LYS A 92 -26.45 -10.72 11.34
C LYS A 92 -27.88 -10.46 11.75
N VAL A 93 -28.80 -11.30 11.29
CA VAL A 93 -30.20 -11.27 11.73
C VAL A 93 -30.45 -12.48 12.61
N GLU A 94 -30.71 -12.25 13.89
CA GLU A 94 -31.01 -13.28 14.88
C GLU A 94 -32.40 -13.03 15.48
N ALA A 95 -33.29 -14.02 15.40
CA ALA A 95 -34.68 -13.92 15.90
C ALA A 95 -35.42 -12.65 15.41
N GLY A 96 -35.20 -12.25 14.15
CA GLY A 96 -35.82 -11.06 13.54
C GLY A 96 -35.21 -9.73 13.97
N ARG A 97 -34.07 -9.72 14.68
CA ARG A 97 -33.35 -8.52 15.09
C ARG A 97 -31.98 -8.45 14.44
N VAL A 98 -31.55 -7.25 14.07
CA VAL A 98 -30.18 -7.01 13.58
C VAL A 98 -29.23 -7.01 14.78
N VAL A 99 -28.22 -7.87 14.72
CA VAL A 99 -27.12 -7.97 15.68
C VAL A 99 -25.84 -7.56 14.97
N ILE A 100 -25.13 -6.60 15.54
CA ILE A 100 -23.87 -6.09 14.98
C ILE A 100 -22.70 -6.78 15.68
N SER A 101 -21.77 -7.34 14.90
CA SER A 101 -20.53 -7.91 15.41
C SER A 101 -19.62 -6.82 15.98
N ASN A 102 -18.82 -7.15 17.00
CA ASN A 102 -17.76 -6.25 17.43
C ASN A 102 -16.75 -6.07 16.28
N THR A 103 -16.35 -4.82 16.01
CA THR A 103 -15.39 -4.47 14.96
C THR A 103 -14.06 -5.22 15.09
N ASP A 104 -13.66 -5.53 16.33
CA ASP A 104 -12.42 -6.29 16.62
C ASP A 104 -12.49 -7.74 16.11
N ASP A 105 -13.69 -8.32 16.06
CA ASP A 105 -13.95 -9.69 15.61
C ASP A 105 -14.18 -9.79 14.09
N VAL A 106 -14.36 -8.65 13.42
CA VAL A 106 -14.57 -8.59 11.96
C VAL A 106 -13.25 -8.89 11.23
N PRO A 107 -13.25 -9.74 10.19
CA PRO A 107 -12.07 -10.00 9.37
C PRO A 107 -11.40 -8.73 8.86
N GLY A 108 -10.07 -8.73 8.80
CA GLY A 108 -9.30 -7.54 8.45
C GLY A 108 -9.65 -6.94 7.09
N ASP A 109 -9.99 -7.76 6.10
CA ASP A 109 -10.36 -7.30 4.77
C ASP A 109 -11.77 -6.68 4.73
N THR A 110 -12.75 -7.29 5.39
CA THR A 110 -14.08 -6.69 5.59
C THR A 110 -13.99 -5.37 6.35
N ARG A 111 -13.10 -5.29 7.35
CA ARG A 111 -12.87 -4.05 8.11
C ARG A 111 -12.33 -2.92 7.23
N LYS A 112 -11.44 -3.21 6.28
CA LYS A 112 -10.94 -2.22 5.30
C LYS A 112 -12.04 -1.68 4.39
N ALA A 113 -13.08 -2.48 4.15
CA ALA A 113 -14.21 -2.10 3.32
C ALA A 113 -15.25 -1.23 4.04
N ILE A 114 -15.10 -0.96 5.33
CA ILE A 114 -16.02 -0.09 6.08
C ILE A 114 -15.75 1.38 5.69
N ALA A 115 -16.76 2.04 5.12
CA ALA A 115 -16.69 3.45 4.77
C ALA A 115 -17.05 4.37 5.95
N SER A 116 -18.03 3.98 6.76
CA SER A 116 -18.40 4.72 7.98
C SER A 116 -19.19 3.88 8.96
N ILE A 117 -19.02 4.15 10.26
CA ILE A 117 -19.89 3.68 11.35
C ILE A 117 -20.43 4.92 12.05
N LYS A 118 -21.75 5.01 12.24
CA LYS A 118 -22.41 6.15 12.89
C LYS A 118 -23.41 5.67 13.92
N GLU A 119 -23.36 6.28 15.10
CA GLU A 119 -24.42 6.13 16.11
C GLU A 119 -25.34 7.34 16.05
N GLY A 120 -26.63 7.10 15.83
CA GLY A 120 -27.66 8.13 15.76
C GLY A 120 -28.78 7.88 16.76
N LYS A 121 -29.76 8.79 16.79
CA LYS A 121 -30.94 8.71 17.68
C LYS A 121 -31.75 7.41 17.53
N HIS A 122 -31.62 6.72 16.40
CA HIS A 122 -32.37 5.51 16.05
C HIS A 122 -31.51 4.26 15.95
N GLY A 123 -30.25 4.31 16.42
CA GLY A 123 -29.34 3.16 16.43
C GLY A 123 -28.10 3.37 15.58
N LEU A 124 -27.47 2.25 15.22
CA LEU A 124 -26.19 2.21 14.50
C LEU A 124 -26.40 2.08 12.99
N GLU A 125 -25.71 2.90 12.21
CA GLU A 125 -25.62 2.82 10.75
C GLU A 125 -24.20 2.43 10.34
N ILE A 126 -24.07 1.36 9.55
CA ILE A 126 -22.80 0.93 8.95
C ILE A 126 -22.91 1.07 7.44
N LYS A 127 -21.94 1.77 6.83
CA LYS A 127 -21.79 1.87 5.38
C LYS A 127 -20.53 1.17 4.94
N MET A 128 -20.64 0.35 3.91
CA MET A 128 -19.49 -0.21 3.21
C MET A 128 -19.08 0.69 2.04
N ALA A 129 -17.82 0.57 1.63
CA ALA A 129 -17.32 1.17 0.41
C ALA A 129 -18.03 0.59 -0.83
N ASP A 130 -17.92 1.30 -1.95
CA ASP A 130 -18.58 0.91 -3.20
C ASP A 130 -17.94 -0.36 -3.79
N LYS A 131 -18.57 -1.50 -3.50
CA LYS A 131 -18.18 -2.83 -3.98
C LYS A 131 -18.19 -2.92 -5.51
N VAL A 132 -19.18 -2.31 -6.16
CA VAL A 132 -19.33 -2.36 -7.62
C VAL A 132 -18.19 -1.60 -8.29
N ARG A 133 -17.89 -0.39 -7.79
CA ARG A 133 -16.78 0.41 -8.32
C ARG A 133 -15.43 -0.28 -8.12
N ALA A 134 -15.21 -0.92 -6.97
CA ALA A 134 -13.97 -1.67 -6.73
C ALA A 134 -13.80 -2.84 -7.71
N LEU A 135 -14.87 -3.62 -7.93
CA LEU A 135 -14.87 -4.73 -8.89
C LEU A 135 -14.69 -4.27 -10.33
N GLU A 136 -15.27 -3.12 -10.71
CA GLU A 136 -15.08 -2.52 -12.03
C GLU A 136 -13.60 -2.14 -12.27
N LEU A 137 -12.97 -1.47 -11.30
CA LEU A 137 -11.57 -1.07 -11.42
C LEU A 137 -10.64 -2.29 -11.51
N MET A 138 -10.91 -3.34 -10.74
CA MET A 138 -10.17 -4.60 -10.83
C MET A 138 -10.39 -5.29 -12.18
N GLY A 139 -11.63 -5.40 -12.65
CA GLY A 139 -11.92 -6.03 -13.94
C GLY A 139 -11.30 -5.29 -15.12
N ARG A 140 -11.18 -3.95 -15.05
CA ARG A 140 -10.43 -3.16 -16.05
C ARG A 140 -8.93 -3.47 -16.03
N ASN A 141 -8.33 -3.59 -14.84
CA ASN A 141 -6.93 -3.97 -14.72
C ASN A 141 -6.65 -5.38 -15.28
N LEU A 142 -7.62 -6.29 -15.16
CA LEU A 142 -7.56 -7.66 -15.66
C LEU A 142 -7.98 -7.82 -17.13
N GLY A 143 -8.36 -6.74 -17.82
CA GLY A 143 -8.82 -6.78 -19.22
C GLY A 143 -10.19 -7.46 -19.41
N LEU A 144 -11.00 -7.63 -18.36
CA LEU A 144 -12.30 -8.32 -18.44
C LEU A 144 -13.37 -7.53 -19.21
N PHE A 145 -13.12 -6.25 -19.47
CA PHE A 145 -14.06 -5.34 -20.14
C PHE A 145 -13.57 -4.84 -21.49
N ASP A 146 -12.42 -5.33 -21.96
CA ASP A 146 -11.94 -5.04 -23.30
C ASP A 146 -12.81 -5.84 -24.26
N ARG A 147 -13.71 -5.12 -24.95
CA ARG A 147 -14.47 -5.70 -26.04
C ARG A 147 -13.48 -5.96 -27.18
N ASP A 148 -13.47 -7.19 -27.68
CA ASP A 148 -13.05 -7.48 -29.03
C ASP A 148 -13.78 -6.53 -29.99
N SER A 149 -13.15 -5.42 -30.33
CA SER A 149 -13.37 -4.79 -31.63
C SER A 149 -12.89 -5.81 -32.65
N GLN A 150 -13.81 -6.69 -33.06
CA GLN A 150 -13.70 -7.38 -34.32
C GLN A 150 -13.51 -6.31 -35.38
N GLU A 151 -12.28 -6.14 -35.84
CA GLU A 151 -12.02 -5.65 -37.18
C GLU A 151 -12.78 -6.59 -38.12
N THR A 152 -13.95 -6.15 -38.56
CA THR A 152 -14.51 -6.69 -39.79
C THR A 152 -13.51 -6.33 -40.88
N PRO A 153 -13.01 -7.29 -41.68
CA PRO A 153 -12.12 -6.94 -42.78
C PRO A 153 -12.93 -6.11 -43.78
N GLU A 154 -12.75 -4.79 -43.75
CA GLU A 154 -13.22 -3.90 -44.81
C GLU A 154 -12.49 -4.27 -46.10
N GLY A 155 -13.21 -4.94 -47.00
CA GLY A 155 -12.70 -5.20 -48.35
C GLY A 155 -13.27 -6.43 -49.03
N VAL A 156 -14.59 -6.55 -49.15
CA VAL A 156 -15.15 -7.38 -50.23
C VAL A 156 -15.25 -6.49 -51.47
N THR A 157 -14.26 -6.58 -52.35
CA THR A 157 -14.35 -6.03 -53.71
C THR A 157 -15.15 -7.01 -54.56
N ILE A 158 -16.41 -6.69 -54.85
CA ILE A 158 -17.15 -7.40 -55.90
C ILE A 158 -16.66 -6.84 -57.23
N ILE A 159 -15.91 -7.66 -57.99
CA ILE A 159 -15.55 -7.36 -59.38
C ILE A 159 -16.72 -7.84 -60.23
N ASP A 160 -17.51 -6.88 -60.72
CA ASP A 160 -18.64 -7.15 -61.61
C ASP A 160 -18.17 -6.92 -63.06
N ASP A 161 -17.35 -7.84 -63.57
CA ASP A 161 -16.99 -7.90 -64.99
C ASP A 161 -17.34 -9.29 -65.54
N ILE A 162 -18.54 -9.42 -66.11
CA ILE A 162 -18.87 -10.47 -67.06
C ILE A 162 -19.22 -9.77 -68.38
N PRO A 163 -18.33 -9.75 -69.39
CA PRO A 163 -18.70 -9.27 -70.72
C PRO A 163 -19.63 -10.29 -71.40
N GLU A 164 -20.60 -9.78 -72.18
CA GLU A 164 -21.50 -10.58 -73.04
C GLU A 164 -20.74 -11.47 -74.04
#